data_AF-A0A2W5F8Z1-F1
#
_entry.id   AF-A0A2W5F8Z1-F1
#
_cell.length_a   1.000
_cell.length_b   1.000
_cell.length_c   1.000
_cell.angle_alpha   90.00
_cell.angle_beta   90.00
_cell.angle_gamma   90.00
#
_symmetry.space_group_name_H-M   'P 1'
#
loop_
_entity.id
_entity.type
_entity.pdbx_description
1 polymer ?
#
loop_
_entity_poly.entity_id
_entity_poly.type
_entity_poly.pdbx_seq_one_letter_code
_entity_poly.pdbx_strand_id
1 'polypeptide(L)'
;MTVKSMAEMMANGESPEVLFWVGCAGSFDQRAQKITKAFAQILDKTGVKFAILGKEETCTGDPARRAGNEFLFQMMAYQNIQILNG
;
A
#
# COMPACT_ATOMS: atom_id res chain seq x y z
N MET A 1 3.42 10.00 -14.76
CA MET A 1 3.16 10.14 -13.31
C MET A 1 4.21 9.34 -12.58
N THR A 2 4.94 9.99 -11.69
CA THR A 2 5.91 9.35 -10.79
C THR A 2 5.27 9.32 -9.41
N VAL A 3 5.01 8.12 -8.87
CA VAL A 3 4.41 7.96 -7.55
C VAL A 3 5.54 7.92 -6.52
N LYS A 4 5.52 8.85 -5.56
CA LYS A 4 6.50 8.86 -4.46
C LYS A 4 6.13 7.81 -3.40
N SER A 5 7.15 7.22 -2.80
CA SER A 5 7.00 6.41 -1.59
C SER A 5 6.92 7.28 -0.34
N MET A 6 6.37 6.73 0.75
CA MET A 6 6.37 7.36 2.08
C MET A 6 7.79 7.76 2.50
N ALA A 7 8.76 6.86 2.34
CA ALA A 7 10.15 7.11 2.69
C ALA A 7 10.75 8.29 1.90
N GLU A 8 10.48 8.39 0.59
CA GLU A 8 10.94 9.53 -0.23
C GLU A 8 10.29 10.84 0.18
N MET A 9 9.00 10.84 0.54
CA MET A 9 8.33 12.04 1.01
C MET A 9 8.90 12.50 2.36
N MET A 10 9.07 11.58 3.30
CA MET A 10 9.66 11.87 4.60
C MET A 10 11.09 12.41 4.48
N ALA A 11 11.91 11.83 3.60
CA ALA A 11 13.28 12.31 3.33
C ALA A 11 13.31 13.75 2.78
N ASN A 12 12.25 14.17 2.07
CA ASN A 12 12.08 15.53 1.57
C ASN A 12 11.38 16.47 2.56
N GLY A 13 11.08 16.02 3.80
CA GLY A 13 10.32 16.80 4.77
C GLY A 13 8.84 17.00 4.39
N GLU A 14 8.34 16.16 3.47
CA GLU A 14 6.95 16.19 3.01
C GLU A 14 6.13 15.09 3.70
N SER A 15 4.88 15.39 4.06
CA SER A 15 3.87 14.38 4.40
C SER A 15 2.81 14.28 3.29
N PRO A 16 2.32 13.07 2.97
CA PRO A 16 1.13 12.93 2.13
C PRO A 16 -0.14 13.22 2.93
N GLU A 17 -1.19 13.57 2.20
CA GLU A 17 -2.57 13.59 2.70
C GLU A 17 -3.14 12.17 2.79
N VAL A 18 -2.77 11.31 1.83
CA VAL A 18 -3.26 9.93 1.74
C VAL A 18 -2.09 8.96 1.55
N LEU A 19 -2.03 7.93 2.39
CA LEU A 19 -1.24 6.74 2.12
C LEU A 19 -2.09 5.75 1.32
N PHE A 20 -1.76 5.56 0.04
CA PHE A 20 -2.40 4.55 -0.79
C PHE A 20 -1.71 3.20 -0.60
N TRP A 21 -2.29 2.35 0.25
CA TRP A 21 -1.82 0.98 0.47
C TRP A 21 -2.27 0.07 -0.70
N VAL A 22 -1.33 -0.35 -1.54
CA VAL A 22 -1.61 -1.11 -2.77
C VAL A 22 -1.85 -2.60 -2.48
N GLY A 23 -1.13 -3.13 -1.48
CA GLY A 23 -1.14 -4.52 -1.08
C GLY A 23 -0.57 -5.47 -2.13
N CYS A 24 -0.56 -6.75 -1.78
CA CYS A 24 -0.07 -7.83 -2.63
C CYS A 24 -0.84 -7.97 -3.95
N ALA A 25 -2.17 -7.84 -3.94
CA ALA A 25 -2.98 -7.99 -5.16
C ALA A 25 -2.67 -6.88 -6.17
N GLY A 26 -2.74 -5.61 -5.77
CA GLY A 26 -2.43 -4.47 -6.64
C GLY A 26 -0.98 -4.46 -7.14
N SER A 27 -0.07 -5.10 -6.41
CA SER A 27 1.35 -5.21 -6.77
C SER A 27 1.68 -6.38 -7.69
N PHE A 28 1.02 -7.53 -7.58
CA PHE A 28 1.40 -8.76 -8.29
C PHE A 28 0.37 -9.27 -9.29
N ASP A 29 -0.93 -9.04 -9.08
CA ASP A 29 -1.97 -9.51 -10.00
C ASP A 29 -2.11 -8.53 -11.18
N GLN A 30 -1.96 -9.04 -12.41
CA GLN A 30 -1.95 -8.19 -13.62
C GLN A 30 -3.26 -7.42 -13.84
N ARG A 31 -4.41 -7.99 -13.42
CA ARG A 31 -5.70 -7.33 -13.54
C ARG A 31 -5.83 -6.22 -12.48
N ALA A 32 -5.45 -6.51 -11.24
CA ALA A 32 -5.45 -5.55 -10.15
C ALA A 32 -4.47 -4.40 -10.39
N GLN A 33 -3.28 -4.66 -10.95
CA GLN A 33 -2.31 -3.62 -11.33
C GLN A 33 -2.92 -2.56 -12.26
N LYS A 34 -3.81 -2.95 -13.19
CA LYS A 34 -4.49 -1.98 -14.08
C LYS A 34 -5.40 -1.06 -13.27
N ILE A 35 -6.12 -1.60 -12.29
CA ILE A 35 -7.01 -0.86 -11.39
C ILE A 35 -6.19 0.08 -10.49
N THR A 36 -5.12 -0.42 -9.87
CA THR A 36 -4.20 0.36 -9.03
C THR A 36 -3.61 1.55 -9.80
N LYS A 37 -3.14 1.32 -11.02
CA LYS A 37 -2.58 2.40 -11.87
C LYS A 37 -3.64 3.43 -12.24
N ALA A 38 -4.85 2.99 -12.60
CA ALA A 38 -5.96 3.90 -12.91
C ALA A 38 -6.35 4.75 -11.68
N PHE A 39 -6.40 4.14 -10.50
CA PHE A 39 -6.69 4.86 -9.26
C PHE A 39 -5.61 5.89 -8.91
N ALA A 40 -4.33 5.51 -9.02
CA ALA A 40 -3.21 6.45 -8.83
C ALA A 40 -3.28 7.63 -9.82
N GLN A 41 -3.66 7.38 -11.08
CA GLN A 41 -3.86 8.44 -12.07
C GLN A 41 -5.00 9.38 -11.69
N ILE A 42 -6.10 8.86 -11.12
CA ILE A 42 -7.20 9.70 -10.64
C ILE A 42 -6.69 10.61 -9.52
N LEU A 43 -5.99 10.06 -8.52
CA LEU A 43 -5.45 10.84 -7.39
C LEU A 43 -4.54 11.97 -7.87
N ASP A 44 -3.62 11.67 -8.79
CA ASP A 44 -2.71 12.64 -9.43
C ASP A 44 -3.49 13.73 -10.18
N LYS A 45 -4.52 13.37 -10.94
CA LYS A 45 -5.36 14.32 -11.68
C LYS A 45 -6.22 15.21 -10.78
N THR A 46 -6.65 14.70 -9.64
CA THR A 46 -7.41 15.48 -8.64
C THR A 46 -6.51 16.33 -7.75
N GLY A 47 -5.19 16.21 -7.87
CA GLY A 47 -4.23 16.95 -7.05
C GLY A 47 -4.13 16.47 -5.60
N VAL A 48 -4.62 15.25 -5.31
CA VAL A 48 -4.51 14.65 -3.98
C VAL A 48 -3.05 14.29 -3.75
N LYS A 49 -2.48 14.77 -2.65
CA LYS A 49 -1.08 14.48 -2.31
C LYS A 49 -0.98 13.09 -1.68
N PHE A 50 -0.59 12.08 -2.47
CA PHE A 50 -0.54 10.70 -1.99
C PHE A 50 0.87 10.09 -2.09
N ALA A 51 1.10 9.07 -1.25
CA ALA A 51 2.27 8.20 -1.32
C ALA A 51 1.88 6.72 -1.25
N ILE A 52 2.83 5.83 -1.53
CA ILE A 52 2.71 4.38 -1.32
C ILE A 52 3.80 3.91 -0.33
N LEU A 53 3.65 2.73 0.28
CA LEU A 53 4.70 2.16 1.15
C LEU A 53 5.90 1.61 0.36
N GLY A 54 5.74 1.37 -0.94
CA GLY A 54 6.82 0.85 -1.78
C GLY A 54 7.28 -0.53 -1.32
N LYS A 55 8.56 -0.68 -0.98
CA LYS A 55 9.13 -1.98 -0.54
C LYS A 55 8.73 -2.38 0.88
N GLU A 56 8.24 -1.45 1.69
CA GLU A 56 7.79 -1.73 3.05
C GLU A 56 6.35 -2.27 3.10
N GLU A 57 5.71 -2.36 1.93
CA GLU A 57 4.36 -2.86 1.81
C GLU A 57 4.30 -4.38 1.95
N THR A 58 3.34 -4.86 2.74
CA THR A 58 3.06 -6.30 2.84
C THR A 58 1.61 -6.62 2.48
N CYS A 59 1.35 -7.91 2.26
CA CYS A 59 0.01 -8.41 1.99
C CYS A 59 -0.90 -8.23 3.21
N THR A 60 -2.21 -8.14 2.99
CA THR A 60 -3.22 -8.06 4.06
C THR A 60 -3.32 -9.35 4.90
N GLY A 61 -2.67 -10.43 4.47
CA GLY A 61 -2.77 -11.76 5.09
C GLY A 61 -3.99 -12.58 4.65
N ASP A 62 -4.80 -12.06 3.73
CA ASP A 62 -6.00 -12.73 3.19
C ASP A 62 -5.73 -14.16 2.64
N PRO A 63 -4.65 -14.42 1.87
CA PRO A 63 -4.31 -15.79 1.47
C PRO A 63 -3.98 -16.73 2.63
N ALA A 64 -3.24 -16.24 3.63
CA ALA A 64 -2.89 -17.03 4.82
C ALA A 64 -4.15 -17.41 5.61
N ARG A 65 -5.05 -16.44 5.80
CA ARG A 65 -6.33 -16.66 6.49
C ARG A 65 -7.20 -17.67 5.76
N ARG A 66 -7.37 -17.55 4.43
CA ARG A 66 -8.16 -18.50 3.62
C ARG A 66 -7.56 -19.90 3.59
N ALA A 67 -6.25 -20.03 3.71
CA ALA A 67 -5.56 -21.32 3.84
C ALA A 67 -5.68 -21.93 5.25
N GLY A 68 -6.39 -21.28 6.18
CA GLY A 68 -6.55 -21.73 7.57
C GLY A 68 -5.35 -21.40 8.47
N ASN A 69 -4.35 -20.64 7.97
CA ASN A 69 -3.20 -20.21 8.75
C ASN A 69 -3.50 -18.89 9.49
N GLU A 70 -4.37 -18.99 10.50
CA GLU A 70 -4.82 -17.84 11.29
C GLU A 70 -3.66 -17.17 12.03
N PHE A 71 -2.69 -17.93 12.54
CA PHE A 71 -1.53 -17.37 13.24
C PHE A 71 -0.71 -16.44 12.34
N LEU A 72 -0.41 -16.87 11.11
CA LEU A 72 0.31 -16.04 10.14
C LEU A 72 -0.50 -14.81 9.73
N PHE A 73 -1.82 -14.95 9.55
CA PHE A 73 -2.69 -13.80 9.31
C PHE A 73 -2.61 -12.78 10.45
N GLN A 74 -2.71 -13.22 11.71
CA GLN A 74 -2.63 -12.33 12.87
C GLN A 74 -1.27 -11.62 12.96
N MET A 75 -0.17 -12.32 12.68
CA MET A 75 1.16 -11.70 12.61
C MET A 75 1.24 -10.62 11.53
N MET A 76 0.78 -10.90 10.31
CA MET A 76 0.77 -9.93 9.21
C MET A 76 -0.15 -8.74 9.50
N ALA A 77 -1.32 -9.00 10.07
CA ALA A 77 -2.26 -7.95 10.46
C ALA A 77 -1.65 -7.02 11.51
N TYR A 78 -1.01 -7.58 12.54
CA TYR A 78 -0.31 -6.80 13.56
C TYR A 78 0.80 -5.94 12.94
N GLN A 79 1.65 -6.53 12.08
CA GLN A 79 2.70 -5.80 11.38
C GLN A 79 2.15 -4.63 10.55
N ASN A 80 1.07 -4.85 9.79
CA ASN A 80 0.43 -3.79 9.01
C ASN A 80 -0.14 -2.68 9.88
N ILE A 81 -0.78 -3.01 11.01
CA ILE A 81 -1.29 -2.02 11.96
C ILE A 81 -0.16 -1.13 12.47
N GLN A 82 0.98 -1.71 12.84
CA GLN A 82 2.14 -0.94 13.30
C GLN A 82 2.65 0.00 12.20
N ILE A 83 2.85 -0.51 10.98
CA ILE A 83 3.36 0.30 9.86
C ILE A 83 2.40 1.45 9.50
N LEU A 84 1.08 1.20 9.51
CA LEU A 84 0.08 2.18 9.09
C LEU A 84 -0.23 3.25 10.14
N ASN A 85 0.06 2.99 11.42
CA ASN A 85 -0.12 3.97 12.49
C ASN A 85 1.04 4.97 12.61
N GLY A 86 2.18 4.71 11.94
CA GLY A 86 3.42 5.48 12.09
C GLY A 86 4.18 5.13 13.38
#